data_AF-A0A813GRC4-F1
#
_entry.id   AF-A0A813GRC4-F1
#
_cell.length_a   1.000
_cell.length_b   1.000
_cell.length_c   1.000
_cell.angle_alpha   90.00
_cell.angle_beta   90.00
_cell.angle_gamma   90.00
#
_symmetry.space_group_name_H-M   'P 1'
#
loop_
_entity.id
_entity.type
_entity.pdbx_description
1 polymer ?
#
loop_
_entity_poly.entity_id
_entity_poly.type
_entity_poly.pdbx_seq_one_letter_code
_entity_poly.pdbx_strand_id
1 'polypeptide(L)'
;AATTRAEGAGADGQLILKGRYLPKHCESLLRKYIKEYVTCEMCKSANTVLKKDSSTRLSVVECSNCGAFRTAQSIKSGYHSVTRGDRRAAKQAKG
;
A
#
# COMPACT_ATOMS: atom_id res chain seq x y z
N ALA A 1 6.75 -5.48 4.86
CA ALA A 1 6.06 -4.30 4.32
C ALA A 1 4.85 -4.04 5.21
N ALA A 2 4.77 -2.88 5.88
CA ALA A 2 3.72 -2.62 6.85
C ALA A 2 2.43 -2.27 6.12
N THR A 3 1.38 -3.04 6.37
CA THR A 3 0.01 -2.63 6.13
C THR A 3 -0.59 -2.40 7.49
N THR A 4 -0.57 -1.15 7.87
CA THR A 4 -1.37 -0.67 8.98
C THR A 4 -2.82 -0.75 8.52
N ARG A 5 -3.64 -1.62 9.10
CA ARG A 5 -5.09 -1.51 8.94
C ARG A 5 -5.46 -0.11 9.43
N ALA A 6 -5.85 0.76 8.50
CA ALA A 6 -6.38 2.06 8.84
C ALA A 6 -7.72 1.84 9.52
N GLU A 7 -7.86 2.38 10.72
CA GLU A 7 -9.06 2.25 11.55
C GLU A 7 -10.20 3.14 11.06
N GLY A 8 -9.83 4.24 10.41
CA GLY A 8 -10.73 5.28 9.96
C GLY A 8 -9.96 6.46 9.40
N ALA A 9 -10.68 7.36 8.73
CA ALA A 9 -10.21 8.68 8.38
C ALA A 9 -10.59 9.65 9.51
N GLY A 10 -9.66 10.50 9.94
CA GLY A 10 -9.96 11.65 10.79
C GLY A 10 -10.78 12.69 10.03
N ALA A 11 -11.31 13.69 10.74
CA ALA A 11 -12.15 14.74 10.17
C ALA A 11 -11.52 15.47 8.98
N ASP A 12 -10.18 15.59 8.97
CA ASP A 12 -9.42 16.31 7.94
C ASP A 12 -8.74 15.37 6.92
N GLY A 13 -9.22 14.14 6.76
CA GLY A 13 -8.60 13.16 5.86
C GLY A 13 -7.31 12.53 6.39
N GLN A 14 -7.03 12.68 7.69
CA GLN A 14 -5.89 12.05 8.34
C GLN A 14 -6.06 10.53 8.44
N LEU A 15 -4.98 9.79 8.24
CA LEU A 15 -4.98 8.32 8.33
C LEU A 15 -4.61 7.87 9.76
N ILE A 16 -5.56 7.25 10.48
CA ILE A 16 -5.31 6.73 11.83
C ILE A 16 -4.79 5.30 11.74
N LEU A 17 -3.54 5.08 12.21
CA LEU A 17 -2.86 3.79 12.17
C LEU A 17 -2.85 3.12 13.54
N LYS A 18 -3.32 1.87 13.60
CA LYS A 18 -3.31 1.06 14.81
C LYS A 18 -1.90 0.52 15.10
N GLY A 19 -1.22 1.07 16.12
CA GLY A 19 0.08 0.55 16.59
C GLY A 19 1.13 1.62 16.82
N ARG A 20 2.37 1.20 17.09
CA ARG A 20 3.52 2.10 17.20
C ARG A 20 4.39 1.94 15.97
N TYR A 21 4.51 3.00 15.19
CA TYR A 21 5.32 3.03 13.97
C TYR A 21 6.39 4.11 14.09
N LEU A 22 7.62 3.75 13.73
CA LEU A 22 8.70 4.71 13.64
C LEU A 22 8.58 5.45 12.30
N PRO A 23 8.77 6.79 12.25
CA PRO A 23 8.62 7.58 11.02
C PRO A 23 9.40 7.02 9.82
N LYS A 24 10.63 6.54 10.06
CA LYS A 24 11.48 5.91 9.04
C LYS A 24 10.82 4.73 8.32
N HIS A 25 9.96 3.96 9.01
CA HIS A 25 9.28 2.82 8.40
C HIS A 25 8.13 3.27 7.51
N CYS A 26 7.38 4.29 7.93
CA CYS A 26 6.33 4.90 7.12
C CYS A 26 6.92 5.52 5.85
N GLU A 27 8.02 6.27 5.98
CA GLU A 27 8.72 6.88 4.85
C GLU A 27 9.22 5.82 3.85
N SER A 28 9.84 4.74 4.34
CA SER A 28 10.32 3.65 3.48
C SER A 28 9.19 3.01 2.67
N LEU A 29 8.00 2.88 3.26
CA LEU A 29 6.82 2.34 2.57
C LEU A 29 6.29 3.31 1.52
N LEU A 30 6.17 4.59 1.87
CA LEU A 30 5.74 5.62 0.93
C LEU A 30 6.69 5.71 -0.26
N ARG A 31 8.01 5.64 -0.03
CA ARG A 31 9.00 5.62 -1.11
C ARG A 31 8.83 4.43 -2.06
N LYS A 32 8.56 3.24 -1.53
CA LYS A 32 8.26 2.05 -2.36
C LYS A 32 6.96 2.24 -3.15
N TYR A 33 5.92 2.75 -2.50
CA TYR A 33 4.63 3.00 -3.14
C TYR A 33 4.76 4.00 -4.30
N ILE A 34 5.45 5.12 -4.08
CA ILE A 34 5.67 6.14 -5.13
C ILE A 34 6.40 5.51 -6.32
N LYS A 35 7.50 4.80 -6.08
CA LYS A 35 8.27 4.16 -7.14
C LYS A 35 7.44 3.17 -7.95
N GLU A 36 6.61 2.38 -7.28
CA GLU A 36 5.91 1.25 -7.89
C GLU A 36 4.56 1.60 -8.52
N TYR A 37 3.88 2.65 -8.04
CA TYR A 37 2.54 3.01 -8.50
C TYR A 37 2.40 4.43 -9.06
N VAL A 38 3.36 5.34 -8.80
CA VAL A 38 3.24 6.76 -9.18
C VAL A 38 4.27 7.17 -10.21
N THR A 39 5.53 6.75 -10.06
CA THR A 39 6.61 7.16 -10.97
C THR A 39 6.56 6.34 -12.25
N CYS A 40 6.73 7.00 -13.40
CA CYS A 40 6.99 6.35 -14.68
C CYS A 40 8.41 5.78 -14.72
N GLU A 41 8.58 4.54 -15.14
CA GLU A 41 9.90 3.91 -15.22
C GLU A 41 10.75 4.44 -16.38
N MET A 42 10.11 4.90 -17.46
CA MET A 42 10.80 5.39 -18.66
C MET A 42 11.32 6.83 -18.50
N CYS A 43 10.45 7.75 -18.07
CA CYS A 43 10.77 9.18 -18.00
C CYS A 43 10.93 9.72 -16.58
N LYS A 44 10.75 8.87 -15.55
CA LYS A 44 10.80 9.25 -14.13
C LYS A 44 9.80 10.35 -13.72
N SER A 45 8.84 10.68 -14.58
CA SER A 45 7.77 11.63 -14.28
C SER A 45 6.77 11.07 -13.27
N ALA A 46 6.21 11.94 -12.43
CA ALA A 46 5.11 11.63 -11.52
C ALA A 46 3.73 11.80 -12.19
N ASN A 47 3.68 12.26 -13.44
CA ASN A 47 2.45 12.45 -14.21
C ASN A 47 1.98 11.10 -14.77
N THR A 48 1.45 10.24 -13.89
CA THR A 48 0.88 8.95 -14.27
C THR A 48 -0.51 8.76 -13.66
N VAL A 49 -1.30 7.91 -14.31
CA VAL A 49 -2.65 7.53 -13.89
C VAL A 49 -2.66 6.03 -13.64
N LEU A 50 -3.13 5.63 -12.46
CA LEU A 50 -3.35 4.23 -12.11
C LEU A 50 -4.77 3.82 -12.52
N LYS A 51 -4.90 2.96 -13.52
CA LYS A 51 -6.17 2.40 -14.00
C LYS A 51 -6.29 0.95 -13.54
N LYS A 52 -7.48 0.54 -13.09
CA LYS A 52 -7.76 -0.86 -12.77
C LYS A 52 -8.60 -1.46 -13.90
N ASP A 53 -8.02 -2.40 -14.63
CA ASP A 53 -8.77 -3.14 -15.64
C ASP A 53 -9.65 -4.18 -14.94
N SER A 54 -10.97 -4.04 -15.13
CA SER A 54 -11.95 -4.91 -14.48
C SER A 54 -11.97 -6.32 -15.07
N SER A 55 -11.54 -6.48 -16.33
CA SER A 55 -11.54 -7.78 -17.02
C SER A 55 -10.41 -8.68 -16.53
N THR A 56 -9.19 -8.13 -16.46
CA THR A 56 -7.98 -8.86 -16.01
C THR A 56 -7.73 -8.72 -14.50
N ARG A 57 -8.45 -7.80 -13.83
CA ARG A 57 -8.24 -7.40 -12.42
C ARG A 57 -6.84 -6.82 -12.14
N LEU A 58 -6.10 -6.46 -13.20
CA LEU A 58 -4.77 -5.89 -13.11
C LEU A 58 -4.84 -4.38 -12.90
N SER A 59 -3.83 -3.85 -12.20
CA SER A 59 -3.64 -2.41 -12.05
C SER A 59 -2.58 -1.97 -13.05
N VAL A 60 -2.87 -0.99 -13.89
CA VAL A 60 -2.02 -0.48 -14.95
C VAL A 60 -1.66 0.97 -14.63
N VAL A 61 -0.37 1.29 -14.69
CA VAL A 61 0.13 2.67 -14.56
C VAL A 61 0.40 3.19 -15.96
N GLU A 62 -0.28 4.25 -16.34
CA GLU A 62 -0.18 4.90 -17.65
C GLU A 62 0.39 6.31 -17.49
N CYS A 63 1.46 6.63 -18.22
CA CYS A 63 2.10 7.93 -18.14
C CYS A 63 1.52 8.91 -19.15
N SER A 64 1.04 10.07 -18.68
CA SER A 64 0.51 11.12 -19.55
C SER A 64 1.59 11.90 -20.30
N ASN A 65 2.86 11.78 -19.89
CA ASN A 65 3.96 12.55 -20.46
C ASN A 65 4.64 11.84 -21.65
N CYS A 66 4.76 10.51 -21.60
CA CYS A 66 5.43 9.71 -22.63
C CYS A 66 4.56 8.59 -23.22
N GLY A 67 3.32 8.41 -22.75
CA GLY A 67 2.41 7.37 -23.24
C GLY A 67 2.79 5.94 -22.81
N ALA A 68 3.88 5.76 -22.06
CA ALA A 68 4.27 4.44 -21.57
C ALA A 68 3.22 3.89 -20.60
N PHE A 69 2.85 2.62 -20.76
CA PHE A 69 1.99 1.89 -19.84
C PHE A 69 2.73 0.68 -19.28
N ARG A 70 2.45 0.34 -18.03
CA ARG A 70 2.96 -0.87 -17.39
C ARG A 70 1.96 -1.45 -16.42
N THR A 71 2.02 -2.75 -16.22
CA THR A 71 1.22 -3.41 -15.19
C THR A 71 1.92 -3.27 -13.84
N ALA A 72 1.25 -2.67 -12.86
CA ALA A 72 1.71 -2.61 -11.48
C ALA A 72 1.38 -3.92 -10.73
N GLN A 73 2.12 -4.18 -9.66
CA GLN A 73 1.85 -5.33 -8.81
C GLN A 73 0.44 -5.27 -8.23
N SER A 74 -0.21 -6.42 -8.13
CA SER A 74 -1.50 -6.53 -7.45
C SER A 74 -1.33 -6.11 -5.98
N ILE A 75 -2.15 -5.17 -5.52
CA ILE A 75 -2.23 -4.83 -4.10
C ILE A 75 -2.88 -6.00 -3.37
N LYS A 76 -2.05 -6.91 -2.85
CA LYS A 76 -2.50 -7.99 -1.97
C LYS A 76 -2.78 -7.41 -0.59
N SER A 77 -3.81 -7.90 0.10
CA SER A 77 -4.02 -7.56 1.51
C SER A 77 -2.82 -8.06 2.32
N GLY A 78 -1.92 -7.15 2.67
CA GLY A 78 -0.71 -7.46 3.42
C GLY A 78 -0.91 -7.43 4.94
N TYR A 79 0.21 -7.68 5.65
CA TYR A 79 0.50 -7.57 7.09
C TYR A 79 -0.66 -7.46 8.10
N HIS A 80 -0.83 -8.55 8.86
CA HIS A 80 -1.61 -8.61 10.08
C HIS A 80 -0.71 -8.29 11.29
N SER A 81 -0.91 -7.14 11.94
CA SER A 81 -0.20 -6.86 13.20
C SER A 81 -0.70 -7.81 14.27
N VAL A 82 0.19 -8.60 14.89
CA VAL A 82 -0.18 -9.51 15.98
C VAL A 82 -0.61 -8.70 17.20
N THR A 83 -1.93 -8.59 17.38
CA THR A 83 -2.54 -7.91 18.52
C THR A 83 -2.38 -8.74 19.81
N ARG A 84 -2.71 -8.15 20.96
CA ARG A 84 -2.81 -8.91 22.22
C ARG A 84 -3.90 -10.00 22.12
N GLY A 85 -4.97 -9.75 21.38
CA GLY A 85 -6.02 -10.73 21.09
C GLY A 85 -5.45 -11.93 20.33
N ASP A 86 -4.67 -11.67 19.27
CA ASP A 86 -4.05 -12.73 18.46
C ASP A 86 -3.04 -13.55 19.26
N ARG A 87 -2.28 -12.90 20.15
CA ARG A 87 -1.36 -13.61 21.06
C ARG A 87 -2.09 -14.49 22.07
N ARG A 88 -3.26 -14.07 22.55
CA ARG A 88 -4.10 -14.88 23.45
C ARG A 88 -4.72 -16.06 22.70
N ALA A 89 -5.28 -15.83 21.51
CA ALA A 89 -5.83 -16.86 20.66
C ALA A 89 -4.77 -17.91 20.27
N ALA A 90 -3.56 -17.48 19.90
CA ALA A 90 -2.45 -18.38 19.57
C ALA A 90 -1.95 -19.20 20.76
N LYS A 91 -2.11 -18.71 22.00
CA LYS A 91 -1.81 -19.49 23.21
C LYS A 91 -2.89 -20.51 23.53
N GLN A 92 -4.16 -20.16 23.33
CA GLN A 92 -5.30 -21.06 23.54
C GLN A 92 -5.36 -22.19 22.50
N ALA A 93 -4.93 -21.95 21.26
CA ALA A 93 -4.87 -22.99 20.23
C ALA A 93 -3.71 -24.00 20.40
N LYS A 94 -2.81 -23.77 21.37
CA LYS A 94 -1.66 -24.64 21.67
C LYS A 94 -1.81 -25.46 22.97
N GLY A 95 -2.89 -25.23 23.72
CA GLY A 95 -3.26 -26.01 24.91
C GLY A 95 -4.53 -26.78 24.63
#